data_AF-A0A4S2HHD8-F1
#
_entry.id   AF-A0A4S2HHD8-F1
#
_cell.length_a   1.000
_cell.length_b   1.000
_cell.length_c   1.000
_cell.angle_alpha   90.00
_cell.angle_beta   90.00
_cell.angle_gamma   90.00
#
_symmetry.space_group_name_H-M   'P 1'
#
loop_
_entity.id
_entity.type
_entity.pdbx_description
1 polymer ?
#
loop_
_entity_poly.entity_id
_entity_poly.type
_entity_poly.pdbx_seq_one_letter_code
_entity_poly.pdbx_strand_id
1 'polypeptide(L)'
;MRMQNMKKGETTEQMALFVWAGNNTHVLPCLSLMYHVPNEGKRTNGAVLKAMGLKSGVPDVCLPVASHNFHGLYLEMKYGRNKATPEQEAFMAGLRQQGYKTAVCHGAEEAKAEILDYLQEPGKMPLAKCLNAPWIDGKCDGVPMGRMFCREHCRKCERHTPTRAESTINANMAAVDEYFKVPIIKTIADLSAGKPLKNMTLEDTLETINKNLAFLVTGTQLSVEQSAAVLTVAMDAYNQAKKGEDKA
;
A
#
# COMPACT_ATOMS: atom_id res chain seq x y z
N MET A 1 -18.81 -2.64 -25.56
CA MET A 1 -18.54 -4.08 -25.75
C MET A 1 -18.37 -4.72 -24.38
N ARG A 2 -19.01 -5.87 -24.06
CA ARG A 2 -18.84 -6.52 -22.75
C ARG A 2 -17.60 -7.41 -22.76
N MET A 3 -16.62 -7.16 -21.88
CA MET A 3 -15.36 -7.94 -21.78
C MET A 3 -15.59 -9.45 -21.62
N GLN A 4 -16.68 -9.85 -20.94
CA GLN A 4 -17.04 -11.26 -20.69
C GLN A 4 -17.22 -12.09 -21.97
N ASN A 5 -17.44 -11.44 -23.12
CA ASN A 5 -17.68 -12.11 -24.40
C ASN A 5 -16.41 -12.16 -25.29
N MET A 6 -15.28 -11.65 -24.81
CA MET A 6 -14.03 -11.63 -25.56
C MET A 6 -13.17 -12.85 -25.23
N LYS A 7 -12.49 -13.41 -26.23
CA LYS A 7 -11.48 -14.46 -26.02
C LYS A 7 -10.31 -13.87 -25.21
N LYS A 8 -9.85 -14.59 -24.19
CA LYS A 8 -8.66 -14.20 -23.43
C LYS A 8 -7.44 -14.05 -24.34
N GLY A 9 -6.74 -12.94 -24.17
CA GLY A 9 -5.53 -12.57 -24.90
C GLY A 9 -4.96 -11.25 -24.37
N GLU A 10 -3.90 -10.77 -25.02
CA GLU A 10 -3.18 -9.55 -24.63
C GLU A 10 -4.11 -8.33 -24.49
N THR A 11 -5.00 -8.11 -25.46
CA THR A 11 -6.00 -7.03 -25.41
C THR A 11 -6.90 -7.12 -24.18
N THR A 12 -7.43 -8.31 -23.84
CA THR A 12 -8.33 -8.45 -22.69
C THR A 12 -7.60 -8.28 -21.36
N GLU A 13 -6.34 -8.71 -21.29
CA GLU A 13 -5.49 -8.52 -20.11
C GLU A 13 -5.15 -7.03 -19.92
N GLN A 14 -4.79 -6.32 -20.98
CA GLN A 14 -4.56 -4.88 -20.93
C GLN A 14 -5.83 -4.13 -20.53
N MET A 15 -7.00 -4.48 -21.07
CA MET A 15 -8.27 -3.90 -20.62
C MET A 15 -8.51 -4.13 -19.12
N ALA A 16 -8.24 -5.33 -18.61
CA ALA A 16 -8.36 -5.64 -17.19
C ALA A 16 -7.40 -4.80 -16.33
N LEU A 17 -6.17 -4.55 -16.82
CA LEU A 17 -5.21 -3.66 -16.18
C LEU A 17 -5.74 -2.21 -16.09
N PHE A 18 -6.26 -1.64 -17.18
CA PHE A 18 -6.79 -0.28 -17.17
C PHE A 18 -8.07 -0.13 -16.33
N VAL A 19 -8.96 -1.13 -16.32
CA VAL A 19 -10.12 -1.15 -15.43
C VAL A 19 -9.67 -1.15 -13.97
N TRP A 20 -8.69 -1.99 -13.63
CA TRP A 20 -8.10 -2.00 -12.29
C TRP A 20 -7.48 -0.63 -11.95
N ALA A 21 -6.70 -0.03 -12.84
CA ALA A 21 -6.07 1.26 -12.59
C ALA A 21 -7.11 2.35 -12.33
N GLY A 22 -8.14 2.42 -13.18
CA GLY A 22 -9.27 3.35 -13.02
C GLY A 22 -9.96 3.21 -11.65
N ASN A 23 -10.25 1.97 -11.24
CA ASN A 23 -10.89 1.68 -9.95
C ASN A 23 -10.02 2.05 -8.75
N ASN A 24 -8.70 2.15 -8.91
CA ASN A 24 -7.75 2.42 -7.81
C ASN A 24 -7.21 3.86 -7.82
N THR A 25 -7.69 4.74 -8.70
CA THR A 25 -7.26 6.16 -8.76
C THR A 25 -7.54 6.93 -7.46
N HIS A 26 -8.56 6.55 -6.69
CA HIS A 26 -8.83 7.16 -5.39
C HIS A 26 -7.72 6.92 -4.36
N VAL A 27 -7.04 5.77 -4.42
CA VAL A 27 -5.88 5.46 -3.56
C VAL A 27 -4.57 5.89 -4.21
N LEU A 28 -4.42 5.68 -5.51
CA LEU A 28 -3.23 6.02 -6.28
C LEU A 28 -3.62 6.96 -7.44
N PRO A 29 -3.78 8.28 -7.18
CA PRO A 29 -4.23 9.23 -8.19
C PRO A 29 -3.35 9.26 -9.45
N CYS A 30 -2.06 8.96 -9.29
CA CYS A 30 -1.09 8.92 -10.39
C CYS A 30 -1.43 7.86 -11.46
N LEU A 31 -2.24 6.84 -11.14
CA LEU A 31 -2.73 5.86 -12.12
C LEU A 31 -3.62 6.49 -13.20
N SER A 32 -4.21 7.65 -12.95
CA SER A 32 -4.97 8.41 -13.96
C SER A 32 -4.12 8.90 -15.12
N LEU A 33 -2.79 8.98 -14.95
CA LEU A 33 -1.84 9.35 -15.99
C LEU A 33 -1.45 8.17 -16.89
N MET A 34 -1.84 6.93 -16.54
CA MET A 34 -1.52 5.75 -17.32
C MET A 34 -2.26 5.77 -18.66
N TYR A 35 -1.57 5.47 -19.76
CA TYR A 35 -2.17 5.40 -21.08
C TYR A 35 -1.59 4.29 -21.94
N HIS A 36 -2.39 3.83 -22.91
CA HIS A 36 -1.97 2.86 -23.91
C HIS A 36 -1.32 3.57 -25.11
N VAL A 37 -0.25 2.98 -25.63
CA VAL A 37 0.42 3.41 -26.86
C VAL A 37 -0.01 2.49 -28.00
N PRO A 38 -0.92 2.92 -28.90
CA PRO A 38 -1.50 2.05 -29.92
C PRO A 38 -0.54 1.92 -31.12
N ASN A 39 0.47 1.05 -31.02
CA ASN A 39 1.45 0.80 -32.09
C ASN A 39 1.14 -0.46 -32.91
N GLU A 40 0.31 -1.33 -32.37
CA GLU A 40 -0.14 -2.56 -32.97
C GLU A 40 -1.28 -2.35 -33.98
N GLY A 41 -1.53 -3.40 -34.76
CA GLY A 41 -2.63 -3.49 -35.72
C GLY A 41 -2.27 -3.12 -37.16
N LYS A 42 -2.96 -3.76 -38.11
CA LYS A 42 -2.89 -3.38 -39.53
C LYS A 42 -3.64 -2.07 -39.74
N ARG A 43 -3.00 -1.12 -40.42
CA ARG A 43 -3.57 0.21 -40.69
C ARG A 43 -3.38 0.56 -42.15
N THR A 44 -4.41 1.17 -42.74
CA THR A 44 -4.37 1.67 -44.12
C THR A 44 -3.51 2.93 -44.25
N ASN A 45 -3.35 3.71 -43.17
CA ASN A 45 -2.58 4.96 -43.11
C ASN A 45 -1.17 4.80 -42.50
N GLY A 46 -0.61 3.59 -42.51
CA GLY A 46 0.66 3.29 -41.82
C GLY A 46 1.86 4.16 -42.26
N ALA A 47 1.95 4.52 -43.54
CA ALA A 47 3.02 5.38 -44.06
C ALA A 47 2.95 6.80 -43.46
N VAL A 48 1.74 7.36 -43.35
CA VAL A 48 1.51 8.67 -42.74
C VAL A 48 1.85 8.64 -41.26
N LEU A 49 1.42 7.62 -40.52
CA LEU A 49 1.74 7.47 -39.10
C LEU A 49 3.25 7.35 -38.86
N LYS A 50 3.97 6.59 -39.70
CA LYS A 50 5.44 6.52 -39.63
C LYS A 50 6.09 7.89 -39.88
N ALA A 51 5.59 8.65 -40.85
CA ALA A 51 6.05 10.02 -41.08
C ALA A 51 5.75 10.96 -39.90
N MET A 52 4.67 10.71 -39.15
CA MET A 52 4.34 11.42 -37.89
C MET A 52 5.14 10.93 -36.68
N GLY A 53 6.03 9.94 -36.85
CA GLY A 53 6.89 9.44 -35.77
C GLY A 53 6.42 8.15 -35.09
N LEU A 54 5.46 7.42 -35.67
CA LEU A 54 5.13 6.06 -35.21
C LEU A 54 6.38 5.17 -35.26
N LYS A 55 6.74 4.59 -34.12
CA LYS A 55 7.90 3.70 -34.00
C LYS A 55 7.43 2.26 -33.73
N SER A 56 8.09 1.31 -34.39
CA SER A 56 7.90 -0.11 -34.08
C SER A 56 8.57 -0.44 -32.75
N GLY A 57 7.93 -1.31 -31.97
CA GLY A 57 8.49 -1.83 -30.72
C GLY A 57 8.32 -0.95 -29.48
N VAL A 58 7.61 0.18 -29.57
CA VAL A 58 7.29 0.97 -28.37
C VAL A 58 6.33 0.15 -27.47
N PRO A 59 6.61 0.02 -26.17
CA PRO A 59 5.78 -0.76 -25.25
C PRO A 59 4.32 -0.31 -25.19
N ASP A 60 3.42 -1.26 -24.92
CA ASP A 60 1.97 -1.05 -25.01
C ASP A 60 1.41 -0.05 -23.99
N VAL A 61 2.00 0.03 -22.79
CA VAL A 61 1.50 0.87 -21.69
C VAL A 61 2.59 1.79 -21.18
N CYS A 62 2.23 3.06 -20.92
CA CYS A 62 3.09 4.04 -20.27
C CYS A 62 2.41 4.57 -19.00
N LEU A 63 3.16 4.59 -17.90
CA LEU A 63 2.85 5.31 -16.67
C LEU A 63 3.91 6.41 -16.50
N PRO A 64 3.62 7.67 -16.87
CA PRO A 64 4.59 8.77 -16.89
C PRO A 64 4.74 9.40 -15.50
N VAL A 65 5.03 8.57 -14.50
CA VAL A 65 5.19 8.97 -13.10
C VAL A 65 6.61 8.67 -12.69
N ALA A 66 7.37 9.68 -12.29
CA ALA A 66 8.72 9.46 -11.79
C ALA A 66 8.68 8.74 -10.44
N SER A 67 9.50 7.70 -10.27
CA SER A 67 9.59 6.93 -9.02
C SER A 67 10.96 6.24 -8.90
N HIS A 68 11.51 6.19 -7.69
CA HIS A 68 12.77 5.49 -7.35
C HIS A 68 13.91 5.62 -8.39
N ASN A 69 14.21 6.86 -8.79
CA ASN A 69 15.23 7.24 -9.80
C ASN A 69 14.88 6.98 -11.26
N PHE A 70 13.66 6.54 -11.58
CA PHE A 70 13.18 6.43 -12.95
C PHE A 70 12.27 7.59 -13.33
N HIS A 71 12.31 7.99 -14.60
CA HIS A 71 11.47 9.06 -15.14
C HIS A 71 10.03 8.63 -15.47
N GLY A 72 9.80 7.32 -15.53
CA GLY A 72 8.51 6.73 -15.86
C GLY A 72 8.64 5.21 -16.06
N LEU A 73 7.50 4.54 -16.12
CA LEU A 73 7.39 3.11 -16.32
C LEU A 73 6.75 2.81 -17.68
N TYR A 74 7.38 1.94 -18.45
CA TYR A 74 6.81 1.36 -19.66
C TYR A 74 6.58 -0.14 -19.47
N LEU A 75 5.41 -0.64 -19.84
CA LEU A 75 5.08 -2.06 -19.77
C LEU A 75 4.77 -2.58 -21.17
N GLU A 76 5.40 -3.68 -21.53
CA GLU A 76 5.11 -4.48 -22.70
C GLU A 76 4.25 -5.67 -22.28
N MET A 77 3.02 -5.75 -22.78
CA MET A 77 2.06 -6.77 -22.40
C MET A 77 2.26 -8.03 -23.23
N LYS A 78 2.18 -9.19 -22.59
CA LYS A 78 2.18 -10.50 -23.25
C LYS A 78 1.10 -11.40 -22.70
N TYR A 79 0.76 -12.43 -23.47
CA TYR A 79 -0.17 -13.47 -23.07
C TYR A 79 0.35 -14.86 -23.45
N GLY A 80 0.15 -15.83 -22.54
CA GLY A 80 0.58 -17.20 -22.75
C GLY A 80 2.10 -17.30 -22.98
N ARG A 81 2.50 -17.93 -24.09
CA ARG A 81 3.90 -18.16 -24.44
C ARG A 81 4.50 -17.09 -25.35
N ASN A 82 3.77 -16.00 -25.61
CA ASN A 82 4.25 -14.90 -26.45
C ASN A 82 5.45 -14.22 -25.77
N LYS A 83 6.44 -13.82 -26.56
CA LYS A 83 7.63 -13.10 -26.10
C LYS A 83 7.70 -11.71 -26.74
N ALA A 84 8.49 -10.83 -26.13
CA ALA A 84 8.84 -9.57 -26.77
C ALA A 84 9.57 -9.82 -28.09
N THR A 85 9.30 -9.00 -29.11
CA THR A 85 10.02 -9.06 -30.37
C THR A 85 11.40 -8.37 -30.24
N PRO A 86 12.35 -8.64 -31.14
CA PRO A 86 13.66 -7.97 -31.10
C PRO A 86 13.55 -6.43 -31.13
N GLU A 87 12.57 -5.87 -31.86
CA GLU A 87 12.34 -4.42 -31.90
C GLU A 87 11.82 -3.88 -30.56
N GLN A 88 10.96 -4.64 -29.87
CA GLN A 88 10.47 -4.29 -28.53
C GLN A 88 11.60 -4.31 -27.50
N GLU A 89 12.45 -5.34 -27.55
CA GLU A 89 13.63 -5.45 -26.70
C GLU A 89 14.61 -4.30 -26.93
N ALA A 90 14.88 -3.96 -28.20
CA ALA A 90 15.77 -2.85 -28.56
C ALA A 90 15.21 -1.50 -28.10
N PHE A 91 13.90 -1.26 -28.24
CA PHE A 91 13.28 -0.02 -27.79
C PHE A 91 13.33 0.11 -26.27
N MET A 92 12.99 -0.95 -25.54
CA MET A 92 13.09 -0.99 -24.08
C MET A 92 14.53 -0.78 -23.59
N ALA A 93 15.52 -1.35 -24.27
CA ALA A 93 16.93 -1.11 -23.96
C ALA A 93 17.29 0.38 -24.11
N GLY A 94 16.80 1.04 -25.17
CA GLY A 94 16.96 2.48 -25.35
C GLY A 94 16.30 3.30 -24.23
N LEU A 95 15.07 2.96 -23.83
CA LEU A 95 14.37 3.60 -22.72
C LEU A 95 15.15 3.49 -21.40
N ARG A 96 15.70 2.31 -21.09
CA ARG A 96 16.53 2.10 -19.89
C ARG A 96 17.77 2.97 -19.88
N GLN A 97 18.43 3.14 -21.03
CA GLN A 97 19.59 4.04 -21.17
C GLN A 97 19.24 5.50 -20.89
N GLN A 98 17.97 5.89 -21.11
CA GLN A 98 17.47 7.23 -20.81
C GLN A 98 16.85 7.36 -19.41
N GLY A 99 16.98 6.35 -18.54
CA GLY A 99 16.49 6.43 -17.16
C GLY A 99 15.01 6.08 -16.98
N TYR A 100 14.39 5.37 -17.91
CA TYR A 100 13.03 4.82 -17.74
C TYR A 100 13.07 3.37 -17.25
N LYS A 101 12.11 2.97 -16.41
CA LYS A 101 11.90 1.55 -16.08
C LYS A 101 11.09 0.92 -17.20
N THR A 102 11.45 -0.30 -17.59
CA THR A 102 10.69 -1.08 -18.56
C THR A 102 10.50 -2.50 -18.05
N ALA A 103 9.33 -3.09 -18.25
CA ALA A 103 9.08 -4.50 -17.93
C ALA A 103 8.23 -5.18 -19.01
N VAL A 104 8.43 -6.49 -19.18
CA VAL A 104 7.53 -7.35 -19.95
C VAL A 104 6.63 -8.05 -18.95
N CYS A 105 5.31 -7.97 -19.13
CA CYS A 105 4.34 -8.53 -18.18
C CYS A 105 3.39 -9.51 -18.87
N HIS A 106 3.33 -10.74 -18.38
CA HIS A 106 2.44 -11.79 -18.88
C HIS A 106 1.07 -11.72 -18.20
N GLY A 107 0.24 -10.80 -18.68
CA GLY A 107 -1.14 -10.60 -18.23
C GLY A 107 -1.29 -9.50 -17.18
N ALA A 108 -2.54 -9.25 -16.77
CA ALA A 108 -2.88 -8.10 -15.94
C ALA A 108 -2.28 -8.18 -14.53
N GLU A 109 -2.24 -9.36 -13.92
CA GLU A 109 -1.75 -9.52 -12.54
C GLU A 109 -0.26 -9.20 -12.40
N GLU A 110 0.56 -9.62 -13.36
CA GLU A 110 2.00 -9.30 -13.37
C GLU A 110 2.22 -7.80 -13.59
N ALA A 111 1.48 -7.19 -14.52
CA ALA A 111 1.54 -5.75 -14.76
C ALA A 111 1.11 -4.93 -13.53
N LYS A 112 0.06 -5.36 -12.81
CA LYS A 112 -0.36 -4.74 -11.54
C LYS A 112 0.76 -4.83 -10.50
N ALA A 113 1.36 -6.01 -10.34
CA ALA A 113 2.44 -6.22 -9.39
C ALA A 113 3.64 -5.30 -9.70
N GLU A 114 4.02 -5.20 -10.97
CA GLU A 114 5.11 -4.32 -11.42
C GLU A 114 4.81 -2.83 -11.16
N ILE A 115 3.57 -2.38 -11.41
CA ILE A 115 3.16 -1.01 -11.09
C ILE A 115 3.21 -0.75 -9.59
N LEU A 116 2.72 -1.70 -8.77
CA LEU A 116 2.70 -1.53 -7.32
C LEU A 116 4.11 -1.53 -6.74
N ASP A 117 5.01 -2.38 -7.24
CA ASP A 117 6.43 -2.37 -6.87
C ASP A 117 7.08 -1.06 -7.29
N TYR A 118 6.83 -0.60 -8.52
CA TYR A 118 7.37 0.66 -9.05
C TYR A 118 6.96 1.89 -8.23
N LEU A 119 5.74 1.90 -7.68
CA LEU A 119 5.21 3.01 -6.88
C LEU A 119 5.45 2.84 -5.37
N GLN A 120 6.08 1.75 -4.92
CA GLN A 120 6.19 1.42 -3.51
C GLN A 120 7.24 2.27 -2.78
N GLU A 121 6.78 3.22 -1.97
CA GLU A 121 7.67 3.96 -1.07
C GLU A 121 8.34 3.06 0.00
N PRO A 122 9.67 3.17 0.21
CA PRO A 122 10.36 2.46 1.28
C PRO A 122 9.81 2.84 2.67
N GLY A 123 9.67 1.84 3.55
CA GLY A 123 9.19 2.05 4.92
C GLY A 123 7.71 2.42 5.04
N LYS A 124 6.93 2.35 3.95
CA LYS A 124 5.47 2.49 3.97
C LYS A 124 4.79 1.11 3.93
N MET A 125 3.48 1.10 4.20
CA MET A 125 2.66 -0.10 4.03
C MET A 125 2.72 -0.58 2.56
N PRO A 126 2.81 -1.89 2.30
CA PRO A 126 2.70 -2.41 0.94
C PRO A 126 1.42 -1.94 0.25
N LEU A 127 1.54 -1.32 -0.94
CA LEU A 127 0.42 -0.74 -1.67
C LEU A 127 -0.66 -1.78 -1.97
N ALA A 128 -0.28 -3.01 -2.30
CA ALA A 128 -1.23 -4.11 -2.47
C ALA A 128 -2.12 -4.33 -1.24
N LYS A 129 -1.62 -4.10 -0.02
CA LYS A 129 -2.42 -4.17 1.21
C LYS A 129 -3.29 -2.93 1.38
N CYS A 130 -2.80 -1.75 1.01
CA CYS A 130 -3.57 -0.51 1.01
C CYS A 130 -4.78 -0.58 0.07
N LEU A 131 -4.60 -1.05 -1.16
CA LEU A 131 -5.67 -1.18 -2.14
C LEU A 131 -6.76 -2.19 -1.74
N ASN A 132 -6.38 -3.21 -0.96
CA ASN A 132 -7.31 -4.25 -0.49
C ASN A 132 -7.98 -3.89 0.84
N ALA A 133 -7.55 -2.84 1.52
CA ALA A 133 -8.20 -2.37 2.73
C ALA A 133 -9.53 -1.66 2.37
N PRO A 134 -10.53 -1.61 3.27
CA PRO A 134 -11.74 -0.82 3.04
C PRO A 134 -11.42 0.68 2.93
N TRP A 135 -12.06 1.35 1.98
CA TRP A 135 -11.99 2.80 1.79
C TRP A 135 -13.38 3.43 1.81
N ILE A 136 -13.56 4.48 2.61
CA ILE A 136 -14.79 5.24 2.75
C ILE A 136 -14.41 6.73 2.72
N ASP A 137 -15.05 7.50 1.84
CA ASP A 137 -14.85 8.95 1.70
C ASP A 137 -13.36 9.37 1.61
N GLY A 138 -12.56 8.61 0.86
CA GLY A 138 -11.13 8.88 0.64
C GLY A 138 -10.23 8.55 1.82
N LYS A 139 -10.77 7.95 2.89
CA LYS A 139 -10.02 7.43 4.03
C LYS A 139 -10.04 5.90 4.05
N CYS A 140 -9.02 5.31 4.64
CA CYS A 140 -8.80 3.89 4.75
C CYS A 140 -9.02 3.43 6.20
N ASP A 141 -9.71 2.31 6.41
CA ASP A 141 -9.85 1.71 7.75
C ASP A 141 -8.54 1.07 8.26
N GLY A 142 -7.52 1.02 7.40
CA GLY A 142 -6.21 0.45 7.68
C GLY A 142 -6.18 -1.08 7.60
N VAL A 143 -4.99 -1.64 7.72
CA VAL A 143 -4.77 -3.08 7.74
C VAL A 143 -4.80 -3.54 9.19
N PRO A 144 -5.76 -4.38 9.61
CA PRO A 144 -5.87 -4.79 11.01
C PRO A 144 -4.66 -5.61 11.45
N MET A 145 -4.20 -5.40 12.69
CA MET A 145 -3.31 -6.33 13.40
C MET A 145 -4.06 -7.22 14.40
N GLY A 146 -5.33 -6.90 14.63
CA GLY A 146 -6.22 -7.54 15.58
C GLY A 146 -7.58 -6.84 15.47
N ARG A 147 -8.36 -6.89 16.56
CA ARG A 147 -9.67 -6.22 16.60
C ARG A 147 -9.61 -4.76 17.03
N MET A 148 -8.53 -4.36 17.71
CA MET A 148 -8.42 -3.03 18.31
C MET A 148 -7.54 -2.06 17.52
N PHE A 149 -6.49 -2.56 16.88
CA PHE A 149 -5.47 -1.74 16.24
C PHE A 149 -5.23 -2.14 14.80
N CYS A 150 -4.88 -1.16 13.98
CA CYS A 150 -4.30 -1.35 12.66
C CYS A 150 -2.78 -1.36 12.74
N ARG A 151 -2.11 -1.93 11.73
CA ARG A 151 -0.65 -2.01 11.64
C ARG A 151 -0.02 -0.63 11.81
N GLU A 152 1.20 -0.61 12.35
CA GLU A 152 1.92 0.62 12.68
C GLU A 152 2.01 1.61 11.50
N HIS A 153 2.31 1.12 10.29
CA HIS A 153 2.37 1.95 9.09
C HIS A 153 1.04 2.63 8.75
N CYS A 154 -0.11 1.98 9.04
CA CYS A 154 -1.43 2.59 8.85
C CYS A 154 -1.67 3.71 9.87
N ARG A 155 -1.32 3.49 11.15
CA ARG A 155 -1.49 4.51 12.19
C ARG A 155 -0.70 5.80 11.93
N LYS A 156 0.38 5.70 11.15
CA LYS A 156 1.22 6.84 10.70
C LYS A 156 0.78 7.42 9.35
N CYS A 157 -0.27 6.87 8.73
CA CYS A 157 -0.76 7.31 7.42
C CYS A 157 -1.84 8.39 7.59
N GLU A 158 -1.71 9.49 6.85
CA GLU A 158 -2.68 10.61 6.89
C GLU A 158 -4.07 10.22 6.35
N ARG A 159 -4.14 9.16 5.55
CA ARG A 159 -5.39 8.63 5.00
C ARG A 159 -6.05 7.59 5.90
N HIS A 160 -5.41 7.19 7.00
CA HIS A 160 -5.98 6.21 7.92
C HIS A 160 -7.06 6.85 8.80
N THR A 161 -8.20 6.18 8.90
CA THR A 161 -9.23 6.46 9.90
C THR A 161 -8.86 5.70 11.17
N PRO A 162 -8.49 6.39 12.27
CA PRO A 162 -8.10 5.71 13.49
C PRO A 162 -9.24 4.85 14.05
N THR A 163 -8.92 3.67 14.58
CA THR A 163 -9.91 2.88 15.32
C THR A 163 -10.37 3.62 16.58
N ARG A 164 -11.40 3.11 17.25
CA ARG A 164 -11.84 3.67 18.55
C ARG A 164 -10.70 3.66 19.58
N ALA A 165 -9.95 2.56 19.67
CA ALA A 165 -8.83 2.44 20.61
C ALA A 165 -7.71 3.43 20.27
N GLU A 166 -7.37 3.54 18.99
CA GLU A 166 -6.37 4.51 18.49
C GLU A 166 -6.80 5.95 18.75
N SER A 167 -8.07 6.28 18.50
CA SER A 167 -8.65 7.60 18.76
C SER A 167 -8.59 7.98 20.24
N THR A 168 -8.96 7.06 21.13
CA THR A 168 -8.88 7.27 22.59
C THR A 168 -7.45 7.56 23.02
N ILE A 169 -6.48 6.76 22.56
CA ILE A 169 -5.07 6.95 22.89
C ILE A 169 -4.55 8.27 22.34
N ASN A 170 -4.81 8.57 21.06
CA ASN A 170 -4.33 9.78 20.40
C ASN A 170 -4.86 11.04 21.08
N ALA A 171 -6.13 11.06 21.47
CA ALA A 171 -6.74 12.19 22.17
C ALA A 171 -6.15 12.40 23.57
N ASN A 172 -5.97 11.32 24.34
CA ASN A 172 -5.49 11.41 25.73
C ASN A 172 -3.97 11.62 25.83
N MET A 173 -3.19 11.19 24.82
CA MET A 173 -1.73 11.37 24.78
C MET A 173 -1.30 12.50 23.85
N ALA A 174 -2.19 13.43 23.48
CA ALA A 174 -1.90 14.48 22.51
C ALA A 174 -0.76 15.42 22.96
N ALA A 175 -0.64 15.68 24.26
CA ALA A 175 0.38 16.55 24.86
C ALA A 175 1.67 15.82 25.27
N VAL A 176 1.70 14.48 25.17
CA VAL A 176 2.85 13.66 25.54
C VAL A 176 3.90 13.75 24.44
N ASP A 177 5.16 13.91 24.82
CA ASP A 177 6.27 13.92 23.87
C ASP A 177 6.34 12.59 23.08
N GLU A 178 6.57 12.70 21.77
CA GLU A 178 6.57 11.54 20.86
C GLU A 178 7.60 10.47 21.27
N TYR A 179 8.71 10.86 21.93
CA TYR A 179 9.71 9.93 22.46
C TYR A 179 9.12 8.94 23.47
N PHE A 180 8.21 9.41 24.34
CA PHE A 180 7.53 8.54 25.31
C PHE A 180 6.27 7.91 24.75
N LYS A 181 5.53 8.65 23.92
CA LYS A 181 4.25 8.23 23.37
C LYS A 181 4.39 7.05 22.41
N VAL A 182 5.28 7.12 21.41
CA VAL A 182 5.39 6.08 20.36
C VAL A 182 5.65 4.68 20.94
N PRO A 183 6.61 4.48 21.88
CA PRO A 183 6.84 3.17 22.48
C PRO A 183 5.64 2.62 23.26
N ILE A 184 4.90 3.48 23.98
CA ILE A 184 3.71 3.06 24.74
C ILE A 184 2.62 2.59 23.79
N ILE A 185 2.29 3.38 22.76
CA ILE A 185 1.28 3.00 21.76
C ILE A 185 1.65 1.70 21.07
N LYS A 186 2.92 1.55 20.69
CA LYS A 186 3.42 0.32 20.07
C LYS A 186 3.25 -0.87 21.02
N THR A 187 3.60 -0.72 22.29
CA THR A 187 3.50 -1.80 23.28
C THR A 187 2.05 -2.21 23.53
N ILE A 188 1.12 -1.26 23.64
CA ILE A 188 -0.32 -1.57 23.78
C ILE A 188 -0.85 -2.31 22.54
N ALA A 189 -0.46 -1.85 21.35
CA ALA A 189 -0.90 -2.49 20.12
C ALA A 189 -0.34 -3.92 19.97
N ASP A 190 0.96 -4.11 20.25
CA ASP A 190 1.60 -5.43 20.24
C ASP A 190 0.98 -6.36 21.29
N LEU A 191 0.68 -5.84 22.48
CA LEU A 191 -0.03 -6.55 23.53
C LEU A 191 -1.39 -7.05 23.03
N SER A 192 -2.17 -6.21 22.33
CA SER A 192 -3.47 -6.61 21.76
C SER A 192 -3.38 -7.74 20.72
N ALA A 193 -2.20 -7.93 20.13
CA ALA A 193 -1.90 -8.98 19.18
C ALA A 193 -1.24 -10.21 19.84
N GLY A 194 -1.27 -10.30 21.18
CA GLY A 194 -0.68 -11.41 21.94
C GLY A 194 0.84 -11.40 21.96
N LYS A 195 1.47 -10.23 21.75
CA LYS A 195 2.93 -10.09 21.71
C LYS A 195 3.41 -9.30 22.92
N PRO A 196 3.88 -9.96 23.98
CA PRO A 196 4.45 -9.26 25.12
C PRO A 196 5.78 -8.60 24.75
N LEU A 197 6.26 -7.72 25.65
CA LEU A 197 7.63 -7.22 25.60
C LEU A 197 8.62 -8.39 25.68
N LYS A 198 9.81 -8.18 25.12
CA LYS A 198 10.84 -9.23 25.04
C LYS A 198 11.20 -9.72 26.45
N ASN A 199 11.15 -11.05 26.64
CA ASN A 199 11.42 -11.73 27.91
C ASN A 199 10.43 -11.37 29.05
N MET A 200 9.20 -10.97 28.72
CA MET A 200 8.15 -10.64 29.69
C MET A 200 6.87 -11.43 29.39
N THR A 201 6.02 -11.59 30.40
CA THR A 201 4.65 -12.11 30.24
C THR A 201 3.70 -11.01 29.73
N LEU A 202 2.46 -11.37 29.38
CA LEU A 202 1.42 -10.39 29.04
C LEU A 202 1.10 -9.49 30.24
N GLU A 203 1.07 -10.07 31.44
CA GLU A 203 0.88 -9.38 32.72
C GLU A 203 2.01 -8.39 33.00
N ASP A 204 3.27 -8.84 32.88
CA ASP A 204 4.45 -7.97 33.08
C ASP A 204 4.47 -6.82 32.06
N THR A 205 4.01 -7.08 30.84
CA THR A 205 3.89 -6.07 29.78
C THR A 205 2.83 -5.03 30.14
N LEU A 206 1.65 -5.46 30.62
CA LEU A 206 0.60 -4.57 31.09
C LEU A 206 1.07 -3.72 32.29
N GLU A 207 1.77 -4.34 33.24
CA GLU A 207 2.32 -3.63 34.40
C GLU A 207 3.40 -2.62 33.99
N THR A 208 4.21 -2.94 32.97
CA THR A 208 5.17 -1.99 32.40
C THR A 208 4.46 -0.78 31.75
N ILE A 209 3.36 -1.01 31.03
CA ILE A 209 2.53 0.08 30.49
C ILE A 209 1.99 0.95 31.64
N ASN A 210 1.44 0.34 32.68
CA ASN A 210 0.90 1.04 33.84
C ASN A 210 1.96 1.94 34.53
N LYS A 211 3.17 1.40 34.75
CA LYS A 211 4.30 2.17 35.31
C LYS A 211 4.71 3.36 34.43
N ASN A 212 4.76 3.16 33.11
CA ASN A 212 5.09 4.23 32.17
C ASN A 212 4.05 5.35 32.18
N LEU A 213 2.76 4.99 32.24
CA LEU A 213 1.67 5.96 32.35
C LEU A 213 1.74 6.74 33.68
N ALA A 214 1.99 6.05 34.80
CA ALA A 214 2.18 6.69 36.11
C ALA A 214 3.36 7.68 36.10
N PHE A 215 4.47 7.33 35.44
CA PHE A 215 5.60 8.23 35.27
C PHE A 215 5.24 9.50 34.47
N LEU A 216 4.40 9.38 33.44
CA LEU A 216 3.93 10.55 32.68
C LEU A 216 2.99 11.44 33.49
N VAL A 217 2.22 10.87 34.42
CA VAL A 217 1.40 11.64 35.36
C VAL A 217 2.27 12.41 36.36
N THR A 218 3.26 11.76 36.96
CA THR A 218 4.18 12.43 37.90
C THR A 218 5.02 13.51 37.22
N GLY A 219 5.39 13.28 35.96
CA GLY A 219 6.07 14.26 35.10
C GLY A 219 5.15 15.28 34.43
N THR A 220 3.88 15.38 34.86
CA THR A 220 2.87 16.36 34.40
C THR A 220 2.57 16.39 32.90
N GLN A 221 2.96 15.35 32.14
CA GLN A 221 2.61 15.19 30.73
C GLN A 221 1.21 14.60 30.51
N LEU A 222 0.66 13.93 31.54
CA LEU A 222 -0.71 13.41 31.55
C LEU A 222 -1.43 13.79 32.84
N SER A 223 -2.75 13.99 32.76
CA SER A 223 -3.63 13.96 33.92
C SER A 223 -3.91 12.52 34.37
N VAL A 224 -4.43 12.35 35.59
CA VAL A 224 -4.85 11.04 36.10
C VAL A 224 -5.95 10.43 35.23
N GLU A 225 -6.89 11.25 34.78
CA GLU A 225 -8.00 10.85 33.91
C GLU A 225 -7.51 10.41 32.54
N GLN A 226 -6.56 11.15 31.94
CA GLN A 226 -5.96 10.79 30.67
C GLN A 226 -5.18 9.46 30.77
N SER A 227 -4.39 9.30 31.83
CA SER A 227 -3.69 8.05 32.12
C SER A 227 -4.66 6.88 32.29
N ALA A 228 -5.74 7.05 33.05
CA ALA A 228 -6.75 6.02 33.26
C ALA A 228 -7.46 5.63 31.95
N ALA A 229 -7.76 6.59 31.08
CA ALA A 229 -8.34 6.32 29.77
C ALA A 229 -7.42 5.48 28.88
N VAL A 230 -6.11 5.77 28.86
CA VAL A 230 -5.13 4.97 28.10
C VAL A 230 -4.94 3.58 28.72
N LEU A 231 -4.87 3.48 30.06
CA LEU A 231 -4.78 2.21 30.77
C LEU A 231 -5.99 1.32 30.52
N THR A 232 -7.19 1.90 30.38
CA THR A 232 -8.41 1.16 30.01
C THR A 232 -8.24 0.47 28.66
N VAL A 233 -7.69 1.19 27.67
CA VAL A 233 -7.39 0.60 26.35
C VAL A 233 -6.32 -0.49 26.46
N ALA A 234 -5.30 -0.31 27.31
CA ALA A 234 -4.28 -1.33 27.55
C ALA A 234 -4.86 -2.60 28.22
N MET A 235 -5.79 -2.43 29.16
CA MET A 235 -6.50 -3.54 29.81
C MET A 235 -7.37 -4.32 28.81
N ASP A 236 -8.08 -3.61 27.92
CA ASP A 236 -8.84 -4.23 26.83
C ASP A 236 -7.93 -5.02 25.88
N ALA A 237 -6.75 -4.47 25.54
CA ALA A 237 -5.75 -5.14 24.73
C ALA A 237 -5.26 -6.44 25.39
N TYR A 238 -4.93 -6.39 26.69
CA TYR A 238 -4.55 -7.56 27.47
C TYR A 238 -5.67 -8.63 27.54
N ASN A 239 -6.90 -8.22 27.83
CA ASN A 239 -8.05 -9.12 27.88
C ASN A 239 -8.31 -9.81 26.54
N GLN A 240 -8.10 -9.09 25.44
CA GLN A 240 -8.17 -9.66 24.09
C GLN A 240 -7.05 -10.69 23.85
N ALA A 241 -5.83 -10.40 24.29
CA ALA A 241 -4.70 -11.31 24.16
C ALA A 241 -4.94 -12.63 24.91
N LYS A 242 -5.39 -12.56 26.16
CA LYS A 242 -5.71 -13.75 26.98
C LYS A 242 -6.76 -14.65 26.34
N LYS A 243 -7.84 -14.08 25.81
CA LYS A 243 -8.87 -14.83 25.07
C LYS A 243 -8.34 -15.54 23.82
N GLY A 244 -7.19 -15.09 23.30
CA GLY A 244 -6.49 -15.73 22.18
C GLY A 244 -5.65 -16.93 22.62
N GLU A 245 -4.99 -16.85 23.79
CA GLU A 245 -4.23 -17.97 24.37
C GLU A 245 -5.13 -19.15 24.73
N ASP A 246 -6.32 -18.90 25.29
CA ASP A 246 -7.28 -19.95 25.65
C ASP A 246 -7.87 -20.73 24.45
N LYS A 247 -7.61 -20.27 23.22
CA LYS A 247 -8.15 -20.86 21.97
C LYS A 247 -7.08 -21.53 21.10
N ALA A 248 -5.81 -21.44 21.47
CA ALA A 248 -4.68 -22.05 20.77
C ALA A 248 -4.31 -23.41 21.40
#